data_AF-A0A7K3MCW5-F1
#
_entry.id   AF-A0A7K3MCW5-F1
#
_cell.length_a   1.000
_cell.length_b   1.000
_cell.length_c   1.000
_cell.angle_alpha   90.00
_cell.angle_beta   90.00
_cell.angle_gamma   90.00
#
_symmetry.space_group_name_H-M   'P 1'
#
loop_
_entity.id
_entity.type
_entity.pdbx_description
1 polymer ?
#
loop_
_entity_poly.entity_id
_entity_poly.type
_entity_poly.pdbx_seq_one_letter_code
_entity_poly.pdbx_strand_id
1 'polypeptide(L)' 'MSPGEQSLAAMLGVSIGTVRRATEELRQRGVVVTLPASGTFVTRRPGGDQDA' A
#
# COMPACT_ATOMS: atom_id res chain seq x y z
N MET A 1 7.92 -3.26 -3.37
CA MET A 1 7.27 -3.84 -2.18
C MET A 1 7.11 -2.75 -1.14
N SER A 2 5.90 -2.52 -0.63
CA SER A 2 5.69 -1.62 0.51
C SER A 2 6.11 -2.30 1.83
N PRO A 3 6.59 -1.55 2.84
CA PRO A 3 6.71 -2.05 4.20
C PRO A 3 5.41 -2.72 4.67
N GLY A 4 5.52 -3.79 5.47
CA GLY A 4 4.37 -4.43 6.09
C GLY A 4 3.62 -3.49 7.04
N GLU A 5 2.36 -3.77 7.34
CA GLU A 5 1.47 -2.86 8.08
C GLU A 5 2.02 -2.41 9.43
N GLN A 6 2.67 -3.33 10.18
CA GLN A 6 3.27 -3.03 11.48
C GLN A 6 4.44 -2.06 11.36
N SER A 7 5.35 -2.29 10.41
CA SER A 7 6.48 -1.40 10.15
C SER A 7 6.00 -0.03 9.70
N LEU A 8 4.98 0.01 8.83
CA LEU A 8 4.40 1.27 8.35
C LEU A 8 3.71 2.06 9.47
N ALA A 9 3.00 1.38 10.37
CA ALA A 9 2.39 2.00 11.54
C ALA A 9 3.45 2.62 12.47
N ALA A 10 4.55 1.90 12.72
CA ALA A 10 5.66 2.40 13.52
C ALA A 10 6.35 3.62 12.88
N MET A 11 6.62 3.59 11.56
CA MET A 11 7.26 4.71 10.86
C MET A 11 6.41 5.98 10.82
N LEU A 12 5.08 5.83 10.71
CA LEU A 12 4.16 6.96 10.63
C LEU A 12 3.63 7.42 12.00
N GLY A 13 3.95 6.72 13.09
CA GLY A 13 3.45 7.04 14.42
C GLY A 13 1.93 6.90 14.56
N VAL A 14 1.33 5.98 13.81
CA VAL A 14 -0.13 5.74 13.80
C VAL A 14 -0.47 4.33 14.27
N SER A 15 -1.75 4.10 14.56
CA SER A 15 -2.22 2.74 14.88
C SER A 15 -2.14 1.81 13.65
N ILE A 16 -1.95 0.51 13.88
CA ILE A 16 -2.05 -0.50 12.80
C ILE A 16 -3.43 -0.50 12.12
N GLY A 17 -4.50 -0.18 12.87
CA GLY A 17 -5.85 -0.04 12.32
C GLY A 17 -5.98 1.09 11.32
N THR A 18 -5.25 2.19 11.52
CA THR A 18 -5.16 3.31 10.58
C THR A 18 -4.51 2.86 9.27
N VAL A 19 -3.38 2.14 9.36
CA VAL A 19 -2.68 1.62 8.17
C VAL A 19 -3.55 0.64 7.39
N ARG A 20 -4.27 -0.25 8.08
CA ARG A 20 -5.22 -1.19 7.45
C ARG A 20 -6.31 -0.47 6.69
N ARG A 21 -6.96 0.52 7.32
CA ARG A 21 -8.00 1.31 6.65
C ARG A 21 -7.47 2.07 5.44
N ALA A 22 -6.32 2.71 5.57
CA ALA A 22 -5.70 3.43 4.46
C ALA A 22 -5.35 2.48 3.30
N THR A 23 -4.78 1.31 3.60
CA THR A 23 -4.43 0.30 2.59
C THR A 23 -5.68 -0.25 1.89
N GLU A 24 -6.75 -0.49 2.66
CA GLU A 24 -8.05 -0.90 2.11
C GLU A 24 -8.61 0.16 1.16
N GLU A 25 -8.59 1.42 1.56
CA GLU A 25 -9.05 2.54 0.74
C GLU A 25 -8.23 2.69 -0.55
N LEU A 26 -6.92 2.56 -0.46
CA LEU A 26 -6.02 2.57 -1.63
C LEU A 26 -6.32 1.39 -2.58
N ARG A 27 -6.67 0.23 -2.04
CA ARG A 27 -7.05 -0.95 -2.83
C ARG A 27 -8.40 -0.72 -3.52
N GLN A 28 -9.38 -0.16 -2.82
CA GLN A 28 -10.69 0.19 -3.40
C GLN A 28 -10.55 1.22 -4.52
N ARG A 29 -9.61 2.16 -4.40
CA ARG A 29 -9.27 3.14 -5.44
C ARG A 29 -8.43 2.55 -6.59
N GLY A 30 -8.04 1.28 -6.51
CA GLY A 30 -7.24 0.59 -7.51
C GLY A 30 -5.82 1.14 -7.66
N VAL A 31 -5.26 1.77 -6.62
CA VAL A 31 -3.88 2.31 -6.64
C VAL A 31 -2.86 1.39 -5.98
N VAL A 32 -3.31 0.37 -5.24
CA VAL A 32 -2.47 -0.72 -4.74
C VAL A 32 -3.12 -2.09 -4.95
N VAL A 33 -2.29 -3.14 -5.01
CA VAL A 33 -2.69 -4.55 -5.07
C VAL A 33 -1.92 -5.34 -4.00
N THR A 34 -2.58 -6.32 -3.39
CA THR A 34 -1.93 -7.27 -2.47
C THR A 34 -1.70 -8.58 -3.19
N LEU A 35 -0.44 -8.98 -3.29
CA LEU A 35 -0.04 -10.27 -3.81
C LEU A 35 0.17 -11.23 -2.64
N PRO A 36 -0.48 -12.41 -2.63
CA PRO A 36 -0.28 -13.42 -1.59
C PRO A 36 1.22 -13.71 -1.38
N ALA A 37 1.64 -13.82 -0.12
CA ALA A 37 3.03 -14.05 0.30
C ALA A 37 4.08 -13.00 -0.16
N SER A 38 3.69 -11.97 -0.93
CA SER A 38 4.61 -10.95 -1.45
C SER A 38 4.33 -9.54 -0.90
N GLY A 39 3.14 -9.31 -0.34
CA GLY A 39 2.76 -8.04 0.27
C GLY A 39 2.05 -7.08 -0.69
N THR A 40 2.08 -5.78 -0.38
CA THR A 40 1.33 -4.75 -1.12
C THR A 40 2.23 -3.99 -2.10
N PHE A 41 1.73 -3.78 -3.32
CA PHE A 41 2.40 -3.13 -4.45
C PHE A 41 1.53 -2.01 -5.02
N VAL A 42 2.16 -0.95 -5.54
CA VAL A 42 1.46 0.16 -6.21
C VAL A 42 1.15 -0.25 -7.65
N THR A 43 -0.10 -0.05 -8.09
CA THR A 43 -0.57 -0.41 -9.45
C THR A 43 -0.44 0.74 -10.44
N ARG A 44 -0.51 1.99 -9.97
CA ARG A 44 -0.36 3.20 -10.78
C ARG A 44 0.54 4.18 -10.05
N ARG A 45 1.72 4.47 -10.60
CA ARG A 45 2.56 5.56 -10.12
C ARG A 45 1.92 6.87 -10.61
N PRO A 46 1.47 7.79 -9.75
CA PRO A 46 1.08 9.11 -10.23
C PRO A 46 2.35 9.79 -10.79
N GLY A 47 2.45 9.89 -12.12
CA GLY A 47 3.56 10.53 -12.84
C GLY A 47 4.60 9.60 -13.49
N GLY A 48 4.35 8.29 -13.62
CA GLY A 48 5.24 7.41 -14.38
C GLY A 48 4.46 6.60 -15.39
N ASP A 49 4.65 6.93 -16.68
CA ASP A 49 4.43 5.98 -17.77
C ASP A 49 5.10 4.65 -17.39
N GLN A 50 4.31 3.60 -17.39
CA GLN A 50 4.81 2.23 -17.48
C GLN A 50 3.98 1.50 -18.54
N ASP A 51 4.00 2.07 -19.74
CA ASP A 51 3.83 1.39 -21.02
C ASP A 51 5.12 1.63 -21.81
N ALA A 52 6.15 0.83 -21.52
CA ALA A 52 7.34 0.64 -22.33
C ALA A 52 7.73 -0.85 -22.27
#